data_AF-A0AA91HIE4-F1
#
_entry.id   AF-A0AA91HIE4-F1
#
_cell.length_a   1.000
_cell.length_b   1.000
_cell.length_c   1.000
_cell.angle_alpha   90.00
_cell.angle_beta   90.00
_cell.angle_gamma   90.00
#
_symmetry.space_group_name_H-M   'P 1'
#
loop_
_entity.id
_entity.type
_entity.pdbx_description
1 polymer ?
#
loop_
_entity_poly.entity_id
_entity_poly.type
_entity_poly.pdbx_seq_one_letter_code
_entity_poly.pdbx_strand_id
1 'polypeptide(L)'
;MKRKLMPYLLSYAFLFVSYLIISFIMAILFSFMHVSSFIYQLLITFFSYLILVVFTFIFYKMVKEKPLIHGMTLSMTYLIIQFIFHLKDINIQILIKPLFVFIIYYLLYYIKKKQQ
;
A
#
# COMPACT_ATOMS: atom_id res chain seq x y z
N MET A 1 -22.38 -12.22 2.96
CA MET A 1 -20.92 -12.10 3.21
C MET A 1 -20.09 -11.64 2.00
N LYS A 2 -20.26 -12.17 0.78
CA LYS A 2 -19.40 -11.85 -0.40
C LYS A 2 -19.18 -10.36 -0.68
N ARG A 3 -20.20 -9.50 -0.53
CA ARG A 3 -20.08 -8.05 -0.80
C ARG A 3 -19.15 -7.28 0.13
N LYS A 4 -18.92 -7.74 1.38
CA LYS A 4 -18.08 -7.02 2.36
C LYS A 4 -16.57 -7.29 2.17
N LEU A 5 -16.20 -8.40 1.54
CA LEU A 5 -14.80 -8.76 1.25
C LEU A 5 -14.31 -8.22 -0.10
N MET A 6 -15.22 -7.93 -1.03
CA MET A 6 -14.88 -7.43 -2.35
C MET A 6 -13.95 -6.19 -2.34
N PRO A 7 -14.16 -5.17 -1.48
CA PRO A 7 -13.26 -4.02 -1.42
C PRO A 7 -11.82 -4.40 -1.09
N TYR A 8 -11.63 -5.35 -0.17
CA TYR A 8 -10.31 -5.83 0.21
C TYR A 8 -9.64 -6.55 -0.95
N LEU A 9 -10.35 -7.49 -1.57
CA LEU A 9 -9.80 -8.32 -2.64
C LEU A 9 -9.36 -7.44 -3.84
N LEU A 10 -10.22 -6.49 -4.24
CA LEU A 10 -9.93 -5.56 -5.33
C LEU A 10 -8.77 -4.63 -5.00
N SER A 11 -8.71 -4.09 -3.79
CA SER A 11 -7.60 -3.23 -3.37
C SER A 11 -6.27 -3.98 -3.33
N TYR A 12 -6.25 -5.21 -2.82
CA TYR A 12 -5.02 -6.02 -2.81
C TYR A 12 -4.61 -6.50 -4.21
N ALA A 13 -5.57 -6.83 -5.07
CA ALA A 13 -5.29 -7.13 -6.48
C ALA A 13 -4.69 -5.92 -7.19
N PHE A 14 -5.24 -4.72 -6.97
CA PHE A 14 -4.67 -3.47 -7.49
C PHE A 14 -3.23 -3.26 -7.01
N LEU A 15 -2.97 -3.46 -5.72
CA LEU A 15 -1.64 -3.33 -5.15
C LEU A 15 -0.66 -4.29 -5.81
N PHE A 16 -1.02 -5.57 -5.91
CA PHE A 16 -0.20 -6.60 -6.55
C PHE A 16 0.13 -6.27 -8.01
N VAL A 17 -0.89 -5.94 -8.82
CA VAL A 17 -0.72 -5.60 -10.24
C VAL A 17 0.15 -4.35 -10.41
N SER A 18 -0.05 -3.33 -9.57
CA SER A 18 0.74 -2.09 -9.62
C SER A 18 2.22 -2.34 -9.35
N TYR A 19 2.54 -3.15 -8.33
CA TYR A 19 3.92 -3.53 -8.04
C TYR A 19 4.53 -4.33 -9.19
N LEU A 20 3.80 -5.28 -9.76
CA LEU A 20 4.28 -6.09 -10.89
C LEU A 20 4.64 -5.21 -12.10
N ILE A 21 3.73 -4.31 -12.49
CA ILE A 21 3.94 -3.41 -13.64
C ILE A 21 5.15 -2.49 -13.39
N ILE A 22 5.24 -1.88 -12.21
CA ILE A 22 6.34 -0.96 -11.90
C ILE A 22 7.68 -1.70 -11.83
N SER A 23 7.72 -2.89 -11.23
CA SER A 23 8.92 -3.72 -11.24
C SER A 23 9.35 -4.10 -12.64
N PHE A 24 8.41 -4.43 -13.53
CA PHE A 24 8.70 -4.75 -14.93
C PHE A 24 9.27 -3.55 -15.69
N ILE A 25 8.63 -2.38 -15.57
CA ILE A 25 9.11 -1.13 -16.18
C ILE A 25 10.52 -0.79 -15.69
N MET A 26 10.75 -0.89 -14.37
CA MET A 26 12.06 -0.59 -13.78
C MET A 26 13.13 -1.56 -14.27
N ALA A 27 12.85 -2.85 -14.35
CA ALA A 27 13.79 -3.84 -14.88
C ALA A 27 14.21 -3.52 -16.33
N ILE A 28 13.26 -3.12 -17.18
CA ILE A 28 13.54 -2.70 -18.55
C ILE A 28 14.39 -1.43 -18.56
N LEU A 29 13.99 -0.37 -17.85
CA LEU A 29 14.71 0.91 -17.84
C LEU A 29 16.17 0.76 -17.37
N PHE A 30 16.40 -0.01 -16.31
CA PHE A 30 17.74 -0.24 -15.79
C PHE A 30 18.58 -1.21 -16.63
N SER A 31 17.97 -1.98 -17.53
CA SER A 31 18.74 -2.76 -18.51
C SER A 31 19.44 -1.85 -19.54
N PHE A 32 18.93 -0.64 -19.75
CA PHE A 32 19.51 0.35 -20.68
C PHE A 32 20.35 1.43 -20.00
N MET A 33 20.21 1.59 -18.68
CA MET A 33 20.87 2.65 -17.92
C MET A 33 21.64 2.07 -16.74
N HIS A 34 22.97 2.28 -16.70
CA HIS A 34 23.75 2.03 -15.49
C HIS A 34 23.43 3.09 -14.45
N VAL A 35 22.53 2.73 -13.54
CA VAL A 35 22.10 3.58 -12.43
C VAL A 35 22.71 3.07 -11.13
N SER A 36 23.16 3.99 -10.27
CA SER A 36 23.71 3.62 -8.98
C SER A 36 22.65 2.93 -8.10
N SER A 37 23.09 2.01 -7.25
CA SER A 37 22.22 1.31 -6.29
C SER A 37 21.44 2.27 -5.39
N PHE A 38 22.04 3.42 -5.07
CA PHE A 38 21.36 4.48 -4.31
C PHE A 38 20.13 5.04 -5.04
N ILE A 39 20.27 5.41 -6.32
CA ILE A 39 19.17 5.96 -7.10
C ILE A 39 18.09 4.89 -7.34
N TYR A 40 18.50 3.64 -7.57
CA TYR A 40 17.60 2.50 -7.69
C TYR A 40 16.72 2.34 -6.44
N GLN A 41 17.34 2.33 -5.25
CA GLN A 41 16.63 2.18 -3.99
C GLN A 41 15.71 3.37 -3.70
N LEU A 42 16.14 4.58 -4.04
CA LEU A 42 15.35 5.80 -3.87
C LEU A 42 14.08 5.77 -4.73
N LEU A 43 14.21 5.39 -6.00
CA LEU A 43 13.07 5.29 -6.91
C LEU A 43 12.08 4.21 -6.48
N ILE A 44 12.55 3.01 -6.11
CA ILE A 44 11.68 1.94 -5.62
C ILE A 44 10.93 2.37 -4.37
N THR A 45 11.63 3.01 -3.44
CA THR A 45 11.03 3.50 -2.20
C THR A 45 9.95 4.53 -2.52
N PHE A 46 10.25 5.51 -3.38
CA PHE A 46 9.31 6.55 -3.80
C PHE A 46 8.05 5.95 -4.45
N PHE A 47 8.20 5.10 -5.46
CA PHE A 47 7.06 4.48 -6.14
C PHE A 47 6.26 3.58 -5.20
N SER A 48 6.92 2.84 -4.29
CA SER A 48 6.23 2.00 -3.30
C SER A 48 5.29 2.81 -2.42
N TYR A 49 5.73 3.97 -1.91
CA TYR A 49 4.87 4.84 -1.11
C TYR A 49 3.76 5.50 -1.93
N LEU A 50 4.05 5.90 -3.18
CA LEU A 50 3.04 6.45 -4.09
C LEU A 50 1.90 5.45 -4.34
N ILE A 51 2.23 4.19 -4.65
CA ILE A 51 1.23 3.11 -4.82
C ILE A 51 0.40 2.95 -3.55
N LEU A 52 1.01 3.00 -2.36
CA LEU A 52 0.29 2.88 -1.08
C LEU A 52 -0.73 4.00 -0.86
N VAL A 53 -0.40 5.24 -1.26
CA VAL A 53 -1.35 6.36 -1.21
C VAL A 53 -2.57 6.07 -2.08
N VAL A 54 -2.35 5.69 -3.35
CA VAL A 54 -3.42 5.39 -4.31
C VAL A 54 -4.26 4.19 -3.86
N PHE A 55 -3.60 3.13 -3.39
CA PHE A 55 -4.23 1.94 -2.81
C PHE A 55 -5.19 2.29 -1.66
N THR A 56 -4.70 3.09 -0.71
CA THR A 56 -5.48 3.50 0.47
C THR A 56 -6.70 4.34 0.07
N PHE A 57 -6.52 5.22 -0.91
CA PHE A 57 -7.60 6.05 -1.43
C PHE A 57 -8.68 5.25 -2.17
N ILE A 58 -8.28 4.29 -3.01
CA ILE A 58 -9.21 3.37 -3.69
C ILE A 58 -10.03 2.59 -2.67
N PHE A 59 -9.37 2.01 -1.66
CA PHE A 59 -10.05 1.27 -0.61
C PHE A 59 -11.05 2.15 0.17
N TYR A 60 -10.62 3.35 0.58
CA TYR A 60 -11.46 4.32 1.30
C TYR A 60 -12.72 4.69 0.51
N LYS A 61 -12.62 4.86 -0.81
CA LYS A 61 -13.79 5.16 -1.67
C LYS A 61 -14.80 4.00 -1.73
N MET A 62 -14.33 2.76 -1.64
CA MET A 62 -15.19 1.58 -1.72
C MET A 62 -15.89 1.25 -0.39
N VAL A 63 -15.30 1.63 0.75
CA VAL A 63 -15.86 1.35 2.07
C VAL A 63 -16.69 2.54 2.58
N LYS A 64 -17.98 2.29 2.82
CA LYS A 64 -18.91 3.30 3.37
C LYS A 64 -19.28 3.07 4.84
N GLU A 65 -19.35 1.81 5.27
CA GLU A 65 -19.70 1.43 6.64
C GLU A 65 -18.45 1.42 7.52
N LYS A 66 -18.59 1.85 8.79
CA LYS A 66 -17.56 1.72 9.85
C LYS A 66 -16.11 1.98 9.36
N PRO A 67 -15.83 3.14 8.74
CA PRO A 67 -14.59 3.36 8.00
C PRO A 67 -13.34 3.14 8.86
N LEU A 68 -13.33 3.59 10.11
CA LEU A 68 -12.19 3.43 11.03
C LEU A 68 -11.82 1.96 11.28
N ILE A 69 -12.82 1.10 11.49
CA ILE A 69 -12.59 -0.34 11.73
C ILE A 69 -11.97 -0.95 10.47
N HIS A 70 -12.54 -0.67 9.30
CA HIS A 70 -12.01 -1.18 8.03
C HIS A 70 -10.61 -0.65 7.72
N GLY A 71 -10.28 0.59 8.08
CA GLY A 71 -8.94 1.17 7.96
C GLY A 71 -7.91 0.46 8.85
N MET A 72 -8.27 0.17 10.11
CA MET A 72 -7.45 -0.64 11.00
C MET A 72 -7.24 -2.04 10.44
N THR A 73 -8.32 -2.69 9.98
CA THR A 73 -8.22 -4.03 9.38
C THR A 73 -7.30 -4.03 8.17
N LEU A 74 -7.40 -3.04 7.27
CA LEU A 74 -6.56 -2.93 6.08
C LEU A 74 -5.06 -2.82 6.44
N SER A 75 -4.73 -1.99 7.43
CA SER A 75 -3.35 -1.84 7.89
C SER A 75 -2.83 -3.13 8.51
N MET A 76 -3.62 -3.80 9.34
CA MET A 76 -3.25 -5.08 9.97
C MET A 76 -3.08 -6.20 8.96
N THR A 77 -3.96 -6.31 7.96
CA THR A 77 -3.81 -7.30 6.89
C THR A 77 -2.57 -7.02 6.04
N TYR A 78 -2.24 -5.75 5.79
CA TYR A 78 -1.01 -5.38 5.10
C TYR A 78 0.24 -5.72 5.93
N LEU A 79 0.21 -5.51 7.24
CA LEU A 79 1.27 -5.89 8.17
C LEU A 79 1.52 -7.40 8.16
N ILE A 80 0.46 -8.21 8.25
CA ILE A 80 0.57 -9.68 8.20
C ILE A 80 1.23 -10.12 6.89
N ILE A 81 0.79 -9.55 5.76
CA ILE A 81 1.38 -9.83 4.45
C ILE A 81 2.88 -9.50 4.46
N GLN A 82 3.28 -8.34 4.98
CA GLN A 82 4.69 -7.98 5.04
C GLN A 82 5.52 -8.92 5.92
N PHE A 83 4.97 -9.33 7.07
CA PHE A 83 5.61 -10.30 7.95
C PHE A 83 5.87 -11.62 7.23
N ILE A 84 4.88 -12.13 6.48
CA ILE A 84 5.02 -13.37 5.71
C ILE A 84 6.14 -13.26 4.68
N PHE A 85 6.26 -12.12 3.99
CA PHE A 85 7.31 -11.91 2.99
C PHE A 85 8.72 -11.67 3.57
N HIS A 86 8.84 -11.26 4.83
CA HIS A 86 10.13 -10.92 5.47
C HIS A 86 10.46 -11.81 6.68
N LEU A 87 9.94 -13.05 6.74
CA LEU A 87 10.12 -13.96 7.87
C LEU A 87 11.59 -14.18 8.29
N LYS A 88 12.53 -14.12 7.33
CA LYS A 88 13.96 -14.34 7.60
C LYS A 88 14.68 -13.11 8.18
N ASP A 89 14.19 -11.91 7.88
CA ASP A 89 14.85 -10.63 8.20
C ASP A 89 13.84 -9.65 8.81
N ILE A 90 13.32 -10.01 9.98
CA ILE A 90 12.35 -9.17 10.69
C ILE A 90 13.06 -7.93 11.24
N ASN A 91 12.80 -6.79 10.60
CA ASN A 91 13.27 -5.48 11.04
C ASN A 91 12.08 -4.57 11.38
N ILE A 92 12.28 -3.62 12.30
CA ILE A 92 11.26 -2.63 12.70
C ILE A 92 10.75 -1.81 11.51
N GLN A 93 11.53 -1.72 10.43
CA GLN A 93 11.14 -1.07 9.17
C GLN A 93 9.88 -1.69 8.53
N ILE A 94 9.57 -2.96 8.82
CA ILE A 94 8.35 -3.65 8.37
C ILE A 94 7.08 -2.93 8.88
N LEU A 95 7.15 -2.25 10.02
CA LEU A 95 6.00 -1.53 10.59
C LEU A 95 5.70 -0.20 9.89
N ILE A 96 6.69 0.39 9.20
CA ILE A 96 6.57 1.75 8.66
C ILE A 96 5.45 1.83 7.61
N LYS A 97 5.44 0.92 6.63
CA LYS A 97 4.46 0.94 5.54
C LYS A 97 3.02 0.65 6.02
N PRO A 98 2.76 -0.35 6.90
CA PRO A 98 1.45 -0.52 7.53
C PRO A 98 0.97 0.71 8.32
N LEU A 99 1.85 1.33 9.11
CA LEU A 99 1.52 2.55 9.85
C LEU A 99 1.19 3.71 8.90
N PHE A 100 1.94 3.85 7.82
CA PHE A 100 1.70 4.87 6.80
C PHE A 100 0.31 4.71 6.14
N VAL A 101 -0.09 3.48 5.80
CA VAL A 101 -1.44 3.18 5.28
C VAL A 101 -2.51 3.61 6.30
N PHE A 102 -2.31 3.28 7.58
CA PHE A 102 -3.25 3.65 8.64
C PHE A 102 -3.39 5.17 8.78
N ILE A 103 -2.27 5.90 8.80
CA ILE A 103 -2.24 7.36 8.92
C ILE A 103 -2.97 8.02 7.74
N ILE A 104 -2.67 7.61 6.50
CA ILE A 104 -3.35 8.16 5.32
C ILE A 104 -4.86 7.91 5.39
N TYR A 105 -5.25 6.69 5.75
CA TYR A 105 -6.66 6.36 5.85
C TYR A 105 -7.37 7.21 6.92
N TYR A 106 -6.72 7.43 8.07
CA TYR A 106 -7.24 8.29 9.13
C TYR A 106 -7.37 9.75 8.69
N LEU A 107 -6.38 10.28 7.95
CA LEU A 107 -6.44 11.62 7.37
C LEU A 107 -7.61 11.77 6.39
N LEU A 108 -7.81 10.80 5.49
CA LEU A 108 -8.94 10.79 4.55
C LEU A 108 -10.30 10.77 5.27
N TYR A 109 -10.38 10.02 6.36
CA TYR A 109 -11.57 10.00 7.23
C TYR A 109 -11.84 11.38 7.84
N TYR A 110 -10.82 12.01 8.44
CA TYR A 110 -10.95 13.31 9.10
C TYR A 110 -11.33 14.42 8.11
N ILE A 111 -10.71 14.47 6.93
CA ILE A 111 -11.01 15.46 5.89
C ILE A 111 -12.48 15.36 5.46
N LYS A 112 -12.98 14.13 5.22
CA LYS A 112 -14.37 13.93 4.82
C LYS A 112 -15.35 14.34 5.92
N LYS A 113 -15.03 14.05 7.19
CA LYS A 113 -15.88 14.45 8.33
C LYS A 113 -15.98 15.97 8.46
N LYS A 114 -14.92 16.72 8.15
CA LYS A 114 -14.94 18.20 8.18
C LYS A 114 -15.78 18.82 7.06
N GLN A 115 -16.02 18.09 5.97
CA GLN A 115 -16.81 18.55 4.82
C GLN A 115 -18.32 18.24 4.96
N GLN A 116 -18.73 17.50 5.99
CA GLN A 116 -20.12 17.17 6.31
C GLN A 116 -20.61 18.02 7.48
#